data_AF-A0A3D5UNG7-F1
#
_entry.id   AF-A0A3D5UNG7-F1
#
_cell.length_a   1.000
_cell.length_b   1.000
_cell.length_c   1.000
_cell.angle_alpha   90.00
_cell.angle_beta   90.00
_cell.angle_gamma   90.00
#
_symmetry.space_group_name_H-M   'P 1'
#
loop_
_entity.id
_entity.type
_entity.pdbx_description
1 polymer ?
#
loop_
_entity_poly.entity_id
_entity_poly.type
_entity_poly.pdbx_seq_one_letter_code
_entity_poly.pdbx_strand_id
1 'polypeptide(L)'
;MNAIVPRQKMPSHNGNEDYSKDKFKYNKEEDTYTCPQGFILPSTSTEKAKIKVYKNYKACISCPAKNDCTKSERGRKITTGQYEEVYERADKRYADNKDLYRQRQMIVEHVFGTIKRALGFSYFLLRGNEKVKAESHMHFFAYNLKRVINIIGAKKLIEYFKARILLLIFNISVNRTIRIKNMKMAALDVL
;
A
#
# COMPACT_ATOMS: atom_id res chain seq x y z
N MET A 1 11.03 -3.35 -0.04
CA MET A 1 10.55 -2.00 0.35
C MET A 1 9.27 -2.17 1.16
N ASN A 2 9.21 -1.69 2.40
CA ASN A 2 8.00 -1.84 3.22
C ASN A 2 7.01 -0.70 2.92
N ALA A 3 5.76 -1.04 2.66
CA ALA A 3 4.72 -0.04 2.43
C ALA A 3 4.43 0.77 3.70
N ILE A 4 4.24 2.09 3.56
CA ILE A 4 3.82 3.00 4.63
C ILE A 4 2.42 3.47 4.26
N VAL A 5 1.42 2.89 4.94
CA VAL A 5 0.01 3.14 4.65
C VAL A 5 -0.71 3.24 5.99
N PRO A 6 -1.40 4.35 6.29
CA PRO A 6 -2.23 4.44 7.48
C PRO A 6 -3.43 3.52 7.34
N ARG A 7 -3.85 2.89 8.44
CA ARG A 7 -5.14 2.20 8.48
C ARG A 7 -6.27 3.20 8.25
N GLN A 8 -7.29 2.80 7.49
CA GLN A 8 -8.52 3.58 7.38
C GLN A 8 -9.16 3.72 8.76
N LYS A 9 -9.35 4.95 9.23
CA LYS A 9 -10.11 5.22 10.45
C LYS A 9 -11.56 4.87 10.22
N MET A 10 -12.09 3.95 11.02
CA MET A 10 -13.52 3.68 11.07
C MET A 10 -14.21 4.79 11.87
N PRO A 11 -15.41 5.23 11.45
CA PRO A 11 -16.18 6.18 12.23
C PRO A 11 -16.46 5.61 13.62
N SER A 12 -16.52 6.49 14.62
CA SER A 12 -16.96 6.13 15.95
C SER A 12 -18.41 5.66 15.93
N HIS A 13 -18.81 4.84 16.90
CA HIS A 13 -20.10 4.17 16.85
C HIS A 13 -21.29 5.11 17.07
N ASN A 14 -21.09 6.17 17.85
CA ASN A 14 -22.10 7.19 18.13
C ASN A 14 -21.64 8.61 17.75
N GLY A 15 -20.62 8.74 16.89
CA GLY A 15 -20.11 10.05 16.47
C GLY A 15 -19.08 10.68 17.43
N ASN A 16 -19.01 10.26 18.69
CA ASN A 16 -17.99 10.73 19.63
C ASN A 16 -16.62 10.05 19.38
N GLU A 17 -15.61 10.82 19.01
CA GLU A 17 -14.24 10.36 18.73
C GLU A 17 -13.51 9.83 19.97
N ASP A 18 -13.91 10.22 21.19
CA ASP A 18 -13.30 9.73 22.43
C ASP A 18 -13.58 8.23 22.67
N TYR A 19 -14.57 7.68 21.96
CA TYR A 19 -14.97 6.27 22.04
C TYR A 19 -14.78 5.51 20.72
N SER A 20 -13.91 6.01 19.83
CA SER A 20 -13.48 5.28 18.64
C SER A 20 -12.67 4.02 19.00
N LYS A 21 -12.61 3.03 18.09
CA LYS A 21 -11.95 1.72 18.37
C LYS A 21 -10.48 1.89 18.76
N ASP A 22 -9.78 2.87 18.19
CA ASP A 22 -8.37 3.18 18.48
C ASP A 22 -8.13 3.68 19.92
N LYS A 23 -9.17 4.09 20.64
CA LYS A 23 -9.08 4.46 22.07
C LYS A 23 -9.16 3.24 22.99
N PHE A 24 -9.54 2.06 22.47
CA PHE A 24 -9.56 0.82 23.23
C PHE A 24 -8.18 0.17 23.17
N LYS A 25 -7.53 0.00 24.31
CA LYS A 25 -6.18 -0.55 24.40
C LYS A 25 -6.23 -2.07 24.52
N TYR A 26 -5.52 -2.78 23.66
CA TYR A 26 -5.42 -4.23 23.72
C TYR A 26 -4.26 -4.65 24.64
N ASN A 27 -4.53 -5.56 25.57
CA ASN A 27 -3.52 -6.25 26.36
C ASN A 27 -3.33 -7.67 25.81
N LYS A 28 -2.11 -7.96 25.31
CA LYS A 28 -1.76 -9.24 24.68
C LYS A 28 -1.54 -10.36 25.70
N GLU A 29 -1.11 -10.05 26.92
CA GLU A 29 -0.84 -11.04 27.97
C GLU A 29 -2.14 -11.67 28.47
N GLU A 30 -3.15 -10.82 28.70
CA GLU A 30 -4.45 -11.24 29.25
C GLU A 30 -5.53 -11.49 28.17
N ASP A 31 -5.23 -11.27 26.88
CA ASP A 31 -6.20 -11.26 25.77
C ASP A 31 -7.47 -10.45 26.11
N THR A 32 -7.28 -9.18 26.49
CA THR A 32 -8.38 -8.28 26.87
C THR A 32 -8.26 -6.90 26.21
N TYR A 33 -9.38 -6.19 26.13
CA TYR A 33 -9.38 -4.76 25.79
C TYR A 33 -9.73 -3.92 27.01
N THR A 34 -9.10 -2.77 27.17
CA THR A 34 -9.48 -1.74 28.14
C THR A 34 -10.18 -0.59 27.40
N CYS A 35 -11.39 -0.23 27.84
CA CYS A 35 -12.12 0.89 27.26
C CYS A 35 -11.61 2.25 27.79
N PRO A 36 -12.00 3.38 27.15
CA PRO A 36 -11.61 4.72 27.61
C PRO A 36 -12.05 5.04 29.05
N GLN A 37 -13.09 4.37 29.56
CA GLN A 37 -13.57 4.48 30.94
C GLN A 37 -12.85 3.53 31.92
N GLY A 38 -11.82 2.80 31.47
CA GLY A 38 -11.01 1.92 32.30
C GLY A 38 -11.58 0.51 32.51
N PHE A 39 -12.79 0.20 32.04
CA PHE A 39 -13.35 -1.14 32.16
C PHE A 39 -12.65 -2.14 31.24
N ILE A 40 -12.45 -3.37 31.75
CA ILE A 40 -11.85 -4.48 31.02
C ILE A 40 -12.94 -5.27 30.27
N LEU A 41 -12.67 -5.57 29.00
CA LEU A 41 -13.50 -6.34 28.07
C LEU A 41 -12.76 -7.66 27.76
N PRO A 42 -13.13 -8.77 28.42
CA PRO A 42 -12.54 -10.07 28.14
C PRO A 42 -13.01 -10.62 26.79
N SER A 43 -12.19 -11.48 26.20
CA SER A 43 -12.58 -12.27 25.02
C SER A 43 -13.71 -13.22 25.38
N THR A 44 -14.76 -13.26 24.55
CA THR A 44 -15.83 -14.29 24.62
C THR A 44 -15.69 -15.32 23.50
N SER A 45 -14.68 -15.17 22.64
CA SER A 45 -14.44 -16.06 21.51
C SER A 45 -13.49 -17.19 21.91
N THR A 46 -13.62 -18.33 21.24
CA THR A 46 -12.63 -19.41 21.35
C THR A 46 -11.29 -18.98 20.77
N GLU A 47 -10.18 -19.58 21.23
CA GLU A 47 -8.83 -19.23 20.76
C GLU A 47 -8.66 -19.41 19.25
N LYS A 48 -9.31 -20.41 18.66
CA LYS A 48 -9.26 -20.73 17.22
C LYS A 48 -10.17 -19.85 16.36
N ALA A 49 -10.93 -18.92 16.96
CA ALA A 49 -11.84 -18.07 16.21
C ALA A 49 -11.06 -17.08 15.31
N LYS A 50 -11.35 -17.08 14.01
CA LYS A 50 -10.80 -16.09 13.05
C LYS A 50 -11.17 -14.65 13.39
N ILE A 51 -12.28 -14.49 14.11
CA ILE A 51 -12.80 -13.22 14.58
C ILE A 51 -13.01 -13.33 16.09
N LYS A 52 -12.26 -12.53 16.84
CA LYS A 52 -12.41 -12.43 18.30
C LYS A 52 -13.37 -11.31 18.67
N VAL A 53 -14.19 -11.56 19.68
CA VAL A 53 -15.17 -10.61 20.20
C VAL A 53 -14.89 -10.37 21.68
N TYR A 54 -14.74 -9.09 22.03
CA TYR A 54 -14.48 -8.62 23.38
C TYR A 54 -15.67 -7.78 23.86
N LYS A 55 -16.18 -8.09 25.05
CA LYS A 55 -17.37 -7.41 25.59
C LYS A 55 -17.43 -7.53 27.12
N ASN A 56 -18.02 -6.52 27.75
CA ASN A 56 -18.39 -6.55 29.16
C ASN A 56 -19.73 -5.80 29.34
N TYR A 57 -20.84 -6.49 29.08
CA TYR A 57 -22.17 -5.87 29.15
C TYR A 57 -22.56 -5.43 30.55
N LYS A 58 -22.10 -6.14 31.59
CA LYS A 58 -22.36 -5.76 32.99
C LYS A 58 -21.78 -4.37 33.30
N ALA A 59 -20.51 -4.14 32.92
CA ALA A 59 -19.88 -2.84 33.07
C ALA A 59 -20.46 -1.77 32.13
N CYS A 60 -20.89 -2.14 30.93
CA CYS A 60 -21.43 -1.18 29.97
C CYS A 60 -22.83 -0.66 30.33
N ILE A 61 -23.68 -1.48 30.95
CA ILE A 61 -25.07 -1.10 31.26
C ILE A 61 -25.12 0.05 32.26
N SER A 62 -24.25 0.04 33.27
CA SER A 62 -24.14 1.09 34.30
C SER A 62 -23.09 2.17 33.98
N CYS A 63 -22.51 2.16 32.77
CA CYS A 63 -21.47 3.12 32.39
C CYS A 63 -22.09 4.51 32.12
N PRO A 64 -21.58 5.59 32.74
CA PRO A 64 -22.10 6.94 32.53
C PRO A 64 -21.92 7.42 31.09
N ALA A 65 -20.85 6.97 30.42
CA ALA A 65 -20.54 7.30 29.04
C ALA A 65 -21.19 6.36 28.00
N LYS A 66 -22.14 5.51 28.39
CA LYS A 66 -22.75 4.52 27.49
C LYS A 66 -23.35 5.19 26.25
N ASN A 67 -24.10 6.28 26.44
CA ASN A 67 -24.76 7.01 25.36
C ASN A 67 -23.73 7.57 24.37
N ASP A 68 -22.58 8.06 24.83
CA ASP A 68 -21.51 8.55 23.93
C ASP A 68 -20.73 7.42 23.25
N CYS A 69 -20.60 6.27 23.91
CA CYS A 69 -19.79 5.16 23.45
C CYS A 69 -20.51 4.26 22.43
N THR A 70 -21.82 4.04 22.59
CA THR A 70 -22.55 3.04 21.80
C THR A 70 -24.05 3.28 21.73
N LYS A 71 -24.66 2.99 20.58
CA LYS A 71 -26.11 2.95 20.41
C LYS A 71 -26.75 1.64 20.91
N SER A 72 -25.94 0.64 21.23
CA SER A 72 -26.45 -0.66 21.67
C SER A 72 -26.94 -0.62 23.11
N GLU A 73 -28.15 -1.13 23.34
CA GLU A 73 -28.76 -1.24 24.68
C GLU A 73 -27.91 -2.05 25.66
N ARG A 74 -27.23 -3.10 25.19
CA ARG A 74 -26.42 -3.98 26.05
C ARG A 74 -25.01 -3.46 26.31
N GLY A 75 -24.50 -2.60 25.44
CA GLY A 75 -23.14 -2.06 25.53
C GLY A 75 -22.29 -2.27 24.29
N ARG A 76 -21.04 -1.83 24.37
CA ARG A 76 -20.08 -1.87 23.26
C ARG A 76 -19.46 -3.27 23.15
N LYS A 77 -19.35 -3.77 21.93
CA LYS A 77 -18.54 -4.94 21.58
C LYS A 77 -17.40 -4.50 20.67
N ILE A 78 -16.19 -5.01 20.94
CA ILE A 78 -15.02 -4.82 20.08
C ILE A 78 -14.79 -6.11 19.31
N THR A 79 -14.61 -5.97 18.00
CA THR A 79 -14.36 -7.11 17.12
C THR A 79 -13.00 -6.94 16.45
N THR A 80 -12.22 -8.00 16.53
CA THR A 80 -10.82 -8.03 16.07
C THR A 80 -10.66 -9.20 15.12
N GLY A 81 -10.16 -8.93 13.92
CA GLY A 81 -9.95 -9.94 12.89
C GLY A 81 -8.58 -10.59 12.98
N GLN A 82 -8.39 -11.68 12.24
CA GLN A 82 -7.13 -12.43 12.13
C GLN A 82 -5.90 -11.61 11.69
N TYR A 83 -6.09 -10.42 11.13
CA TYR A 83 -5.01 -9.57 10.61
C TYR A 83 -4.71 -8.34 11.49
N GLU A 84 -5.28 -8.22 12.69
CA GLU A 84 -5.08 -7.05 13.55
C GLU A 84 -3.60 -6.75 13.82
N GLU A 85 -2.78 -7.78 14.08
CA GLU A 85 -1.33 -7.63 14.27
C GLU A 85 -0.61 -7.09 13.03
N VAL A 86 -1.08 -7.46 11.82
CA VAL A 86 -0.54 -6.90 10.57
C VAL A 86 -0.83 -5.41 10.48
N TYR A 87 -2.04 -5.01 10.87
CA TYR A 87 -2.42 -3.61 10.89
C TYR A 87 -1.68 -2.83 11.99
N GLU A 88 -1.49 -3.37 13.19
CA GLU A 88 -0.69 -2.73 14.24
C GLU A 88 0.75 -2.49 13.80
N ARG A 89 1.38 -3.47 13.11
CA ARG A 89 2.70 -3.27 12.51
C ARG A 89 2.69 -2.23 11.39
N ALA A 90 1.59 -2.08 10.64
CA ALA A 90 1.45 -1.02 9.64
C ALA A 90 1.31 0.35 10.30
N ASP A 91 0.51 0.46 11.37
CA ASP A 91 0.28 1.69 12.12
C ASP A 91 1.56 2.17 12.81
N LYS A 92 2.35 1.25 13.39
CA LYS A 92 3.67 1.58 13.95
C LYS A 92 4.61 2.14 12.87
N ARG A 93 4.72 1.45 11.71
CA ARG A 93 5.51 1.94 10.57
C ARG A 93 5.06 3.31 10.10
N TYR A 94 3.76 3.55 10.04
CA TYR A 94 3.21 4.86 9.70
C TYR A 94 3.57 5.92 10.75
N ALA A 95 3.41 5.62 12.04
CA ALA A 95 3.72 6.53 13.12
C ALA A 95 5.20 6.96 13.12
N ASP A 96 6.10 6.02 12.85
CA ASP A 96 7.55 6.24 12.78
C ASP A 96 7.98 7.01 11.51
N ASN A 97 7.12 7.10 10.48
CA ASN A 97 7.46 7.65 9.16
C ASN A 97 6.45 8.70 8.65
N LYS A 98 5.80 9.44 9.56
CA LYS A 98 4.74 10.41 9.21
C LYS A 98 5.21 11.48 8.21
N ASP A 99 6.41 12.01 8.38
CA ASP A 99 6.91 13.08 7.52
C ASP A 99 7.22 12.58 6.11
N LEU A 100 7.81 11.39 5.99
CA LEU A 100 8.02 10.72 4.71
C LEU A 100 6.68 10.43 4.00
N TYR A 101 5.66 10.01 4.75
CA TYR A 101 4.32 9.81 4.20
C TYR A 101 3.72 11.12 3.65
N ARG A 102 3.81 12.22 4.40
CA ARG A 102 3.33 13.55 3.96
C ARG A 102 4.06 14.03 2.72
N GLN A 103 5.39 13.89 2.66
CA GLN A 103 6.17 14.24 1.47
C GLN A 103 5.72 13.46 0.24
N ARG A 104 5.50 12.15 0.38
CA ARG A 104 4.99 11.30 -0.69
C ARG A 104 3.62 11.73 -1.17
N GLN A 105 2.71 12.05 -0.25
CA GLN A 105 1.37 12.52 -0.58
C GLN A 105 1.44 13.77 -1.48
N MET A 106 2.24 14.77 -1.11
CA MET A 106 2.41 15.99 -1.91
C MET A 106 2.95 15.72 -3.31
N ILE A 107 3.94 14.83 -3.45
CA ILE A 107 4.56 14.52 -4.76
C ILE A 107 3.57 13.78 -5.67
N VAL A 108 2.81 12.85 -5.10
CA VAL A 108 2.00 11.88 -5.85
C VAL A 108 0.62 12.45 -6.24
N GLU A 109 0.05 13.34 -5.44
CA GLU A 109 -1.25 13.97 -5.72
C GLU A 109 -1.23 14.72 -7.06
N HIS A 110 -0.18 15.51 -7.34
CA HIS A 110 -0.06 16.23 -8.61
C HIS A 110 0.03 15.29 -9.83
N VAL A 111 0.75 14.17 -9.69
CA VAL A 111 0.88 13.16 -10.74
C VAL A 111 -0.49 12.56 -11.06
N PHE A 112 -1.23 12.12 -10.03
CA PHE A 112 -2.58 11.58 -10.21
C PHE A 112 -3.57 12.62 -10.75
N GLY A 113 -3.47 13.88 -10.30
CA GLY A 113 -4.26 14.98 -10.83
C GLY A 113 -4.03 15.17 -12.33
N THR A 114 -2.77 15.19 -12.77
CA THR A 114 -2.42 15.33 -14.19
C THR A 114 -2.94 14.15 -15.01
N ILE A 115 -2.72 12.92 -14.55
CA ILE A 115 -3.18 11.71 -15.23
C ILE A 115 -4.70 11.69 -15.38
N LYS A 116 -5.44 11.96 -14.30
CA LYS A 116 -6.90 11.86 -14.32
C LYS A 116 -7.57 13.05 -15.02
N ARG A 117 -7.08 14.27 -14.80
CA ARG A 117 -7.71 15.51 -15.28
C ARG A 117 -7.15 15.98 -16.61
N ALA A 118 -5.83 16.12 -16.72
CA ALA A 118 -5.20 16.67 -17.92
C ALA A 118 -5.08 15.64 -19.05
N LEU A 119 -4.84 14.35 -18.72
CA LEU A 119 -4.79 13.27 -19.71
C LEU A 119 -6.15 12.55 -19.88
N GLY A 120 -7.14 12.85 -19.03
CA GLY A 120 -8.49 12.30 -19.14
C GLY A 120 -8.65 10.85 -18.70
N PHE A 121 -7.64 10.23 -18.06
CA PHE A 121 -7.68 8.83 -17.63
C PHE A 121 -8.49 8.65 -16.34
N SER A 122 -9.81 8.78 -16.45
CA SER A 122 -10.75 8.69 -15.31
C SER A 122 -11.36 7.30 -15.11
N TYR A 123 -11.35 6.45 -16.14
CA TYR A 123 -11.89 5.10 -16.11
C TYR A 123 -11.01 4.16 -16.95
N PHE A 124 -11.11 2.86 -16.66
CA PHE A 124 -10.43 1.82 -17.43
C PHE A 124 -11.33 1.33 -18.57
N LEU A 125 -10.73 1.09 -19.73
CA LEU A 125 -11.40 0.52 -20.89
C LEU A 125 -11.47 -1.01 -20.81
N LEU A 126 -10.47 -1.63 -20.19
CA LEU A 126 -10.36 -3.07 -20.10
C LEU A 126 -10.98 -3.62 -18.80
N ARG A 127 -11.34 -4.91 -18.82
CA ARG A 127 -11.87 -5.64 -17.65
C ARG A 127 -10.92 -6.76 -17.25
N GLY A 128 -10.83 -7.00 -15.94
CA GLY A 128 -9.96 -8.02 -15.34
C GLY A 128 -8.61 -7.46 -14.89
N ASN A 129 -8.09 -7.99 -13.78
CA ASN A 129 -6.92 -7.45 -13.08
C ASN A 129 -5.67 -7.32 -13.96
N GLU A 130 -5.40 -8.32 -14.78
CA GLU A 130 -4.21 -8.32 -15.64
C GLU A 130 -4.26 -7.21 -16.70
N LYS A 131 -5.38 -7.11 -17.42
CA LYS A 131 -5.58 -6.11 -18.46
C LYS A 131 -5.60 -4.68 -17.89
N VAL A 132 -6.28 -4.49 -16.76
CA VAL A 132 -6.33 -3.19 -16.06
C VAL A 132 -4.94 -2.76 -15.56
N LYS A 133 -4.10 -3.70 -15.12
CA LYS A 133 -2.70 -3.40 -14.77
C LYS A 133 -1.90 -2.94 -15.97
N ALA A 134 -2.02 -3.62 -17.11
CA ALA A 134 -1.34 -3.22 -18.34
C ALA A 134 -1.75 -1.80 -18.78
N GLU A 135 -3.06 -1.52 -18.75
CA GLU A 135 -3.60 -0.18 -19.04
C GLU A 135 -3.06 0.88 -18.08
N SER A 136 -3.03 0.59 -16.77
CA SER A 136 -2.45 1.47 -15.75
C SER A 136 -0.97 1.78 -16.01
N HIS A 137 -0.18 0.76 -16.36
CA HIS A 137 1.24 0.94 -16.70
C HIS A 137 1.43 1.81 -17.94
N MET A 138 0.57 1.67 -18.94
CA MET A 138 0.61 2.49 -20.15
C MET A 138 0.33 3.96 -19.83
N HIS A 139 -0.66 4.25 -18.98
CA HIS A 139 -0.94 5.62 -18.53
C HIS A 139 0.25 6.25 -17.79
N PHE A 140 0.88 5.50 -16.86
CA PHE A 140 2.07 5.98 -16.16
C PHE A 140 3.28 6.15 -17.08
N PHE A 141 3.44 5.26 -18.06
CA PHE A 141 4.49 5.37 -19.07
C PHE A 141 4.32 6.64 -19.91
N ALA A 142 3.11 6.90 -20.42
CA ALA A 142 2.82 8.11 -21.19
C ALA A 142 3.08 9.39 -20.39
N TYR A 143 2.64 9.43 -19.12
CA TYR A 143 2.93 10.55 -18.22
C TYR A 143 4.43 10.76 -18.01
N ASN A 144 5.17 9.69 -17.70
CA ASN A 144 6.61 9.75 -17.47
C ASN A 144 7.37 10.15 -18.73
N LEU A 145 6.98 9.63 -19.90
CA LEU A 145 7.57 10.00 -21.19
C LEU A 145 7.37 11.49 -21.49
N LYS A 146 6.15 12.01 -21.28
CA LYS A 146 5.86 13.44 -21.41
C LYS A 146 6.72 14.28 -20.46
N ARG A 147 6.89 13.85 -19.21
CA ARG A 147 7.76 14.52 -18.23
C ARG A 147 9.21 14.55 -18.67
N VAL A 148 9.76 13.42 -19.14
CA VAL A 148 11.13 13.35 -19.65
C VAL A 148 11.29 14.32 -20.83
N ILE A 149 10.39 14.26 -21.83
CA ILE A 149 10.43 15.16 -22.99
C ILE A 149 10.42 16.63 -22.55
N ASN A 150 9.62 16.99 -21.56
CA ASN A 150 9.57 18.37 -21.04
C ASN A 150 10.85 18.81 -20.32
N ILE A 151 11.58 17.88 -19.66
CA ILE A 151 12.80 18.19 -18.91
C ILE A 151 14.01 18.29 -19.84
N ILE A 152 14.19 17.31 -20.74
CA ILE A 152 15.42 17.21 -21.56
C ILE A 152 15.22 17.67 -23.02
N GLY A 153 13.97 17.77 -23.49
CA GLY A 153 13.63 18.06 -24.88
C GLY A 153 13.61 16.82 -25.78
N ALA A 154 12.66 16.80 -26.73
CA ALA A 154 12.47 15.66 -27.64
C ALA A 154 13.72 15.36 -28.49
N LYS A 155 14.41 16.39 -28.99
CA LYS A 155 15.61 16.23 -29.84
C LYS A 155 16.71 15.46 -29.12
N LYS A 156 17.10 15.91 -27.92
CA LYS A 156 18.13 15.26 -27.10
C LYS A 156 17.77 13.82 -26.74
N LEU A 157 16.48 13.57 -26.43
CA LEU A 157 16.00 12.21 -26.15
C LEU A 157 16.15 11.28 -27.37
N ILE A 158 15.81 11.76 -28.56
CA ILE A 158 15.96 11.00 -29.81
C ILE A 158 17.43 10.70 -30.10
N GLU A 159 18.31 11.70 -29.94
CA GLU A 159 19.76 11.52 -30.12
C GLU A 159 20.33 10.48 -29.16
N TYR A 160 19.92 10.53 -27.89
CA TYR A 160 20.30 9.54 -26.88
C TYR A 160 19.86 8.11 -27.29
N PHE A 161 18.62 7.94 -27.73
CA PHE A 161 18.14 6.62 -28.17
C PHE A 161 18.88 6.12 -29.41
N LYS A 162 19.15 6.99 -30.40
CA LYS A 162 19.94 6.63 -31.58
C LYS A 162 21.34 6.13 -31.18
N ALA A 163 22.04 6.89 -30.33
CA ALA A 163 23.36 6.49 -29.85
C ALA A 163 23.32 5.16 -29.08
N ARG A 164 22.30 4.95 -28.24
CA ARG A 164 22.16 3.72 -27.45
C ARG A 164 21.87 2.49 -28.33
N ILE A 165 21.01 2.64 -29.34
CA ILE A 165 20.71 1.57 -30.31
C ILE A 165 21.96 1.20 -31.10
N LEU A 166 22.71 2.20 -31.60
CA LEU A 166 23.96 1.97 -32.31
C LEU A 166 24.97 1.20 -31.45
N LEU A 167 25.11 1.56 -30.18
CA LEU A 167 26.02 0.88 -29.26
C LEU A 167 25.58 -0.57 -28.96
N LEU A 168 24.28 -0.84 -28.87
CA LEU A 168 23.75 -2.19 -28.73
C LEU A 168 24.05 -3.04 -29.97
N ILE A 169 23.80 -2.51 -31.16
CA ILE A 169 24.10 -3.20 -32.43
C ILE A 169 25.60 -3.49 -32.54
N PHE A 170 26.44 -2.51 -32.21
CA PHE A 170 27.89 -2.68 -32.20
C PHE A 170 28.32 -3.81 -31.26
N ASN A 171 27.82 -3.82 -30.01
CA ASN A 171 28.14 -4.88 -29.04
C ASN A 171 27.68 -6.27 -29.50
N ILE A 172 26.50 -6.38 -30.10
CA ILE A 172 26.00 -7.66 -30.66
C ILE A 172 26.91 -8.13 -31.80
N SER A 173 27.34 -7.22 -32.67
CA SER A 173 28.24 -7.53 -33.80
C SER A 173 29.63 -7.98 -33.34
N VAL A 174 30.21 -7.29 -32.35
CA VAL A 174 31.50 -7.67 -31.75
C VAL A 174 31.39 -9.03 -31.08
N ASN A 175 30.36 -9.28 -30.26
CA ASN A 175 30.15 -10.57 -29.60
C ASN A 175 29.96 -11.71 -30.61
N ARG A 176 29.25 -11.46 -31.72
CA ARG A 176 29.10 -12.44 -32.81
C ARG A 176 30.45 -12.76 -33.46
N THR A 177 31.28 -11.75 -33.72
CA THR A 177 32.61 -11.93 -34.31
C THR A 177 33.54 -12.74 -33.39
N ILE A 178 33.55 -12.45 -32.09
CA ILE A 178 34.33 -13.21 -31.08
C ILE A 178 33.87 -14.67 -31.03
N ARG A 179 32.55 -14.92 -31.01
CA ARG A 179 31.99 -16.27 -31.01
C ARG A 179 32.42 -17.07 -32.24
N ILE A 180 32.41 -16.46 -33.42
CA ILE A 180 32.86 -17.11 -34.67
C ILE A 180 34.36 -17.44 -34.61
N LYS A 181 35.19 -16.51 -34.11
CA LYS A 181 36.64 -16.75 -33.93
C LYS A 181 36.90 -17.93 -32.98
N ASN A 182 36.22 -17.96 -31.83
CA ASN A 182 36.38 -19.05 -30.86
C ASN A 182 35.93 -20.41 -31.41
N MET A 183 34.86 -20.43 -32.21
CA MET A 183 34.38 -21.67 -32.85
C MET A 183 35.34 -22.18 -33.93
N LYS A 184 36.00 -21.27 -34.68
CA LYS A 184 37.06 -21.64 -35.62
C LYS A 184 38.32 -22.15 -34.92
N MET A 185 38.73 -21.51 -33.82
CA MET A 185 39.87 -21.95 -33.00
C MET A 185 39.61 -23.37 -32.44
N ALA A 186 38.46 -23.60 -31.82
CA ALA A 186 38.08 -24.91 -31.28
C ALA A 186 37.95 -26.01 -32.36
N ALA A 187 37.66 -25.65 -33.61
CA ALA A 187 37.64 -26.60 -34.72
C ALA A 187 39.05 -26.94 -35.26
N LEU A 188 40.04 -26.05 -35.07
CA LEU A 188 41.44 -26.33 -35.38
C LEU A 188 42.11 -27.22 -34.32
N ASP A 189 41.70 -27.13 -33.06
CA ASP A 189 42.29 -27.89 -31.94
C ASP A 189 41.89 -29.39 -31.91
N VAL A 190 41.06 -29.85 -32.85
CA VAL A 190 40.54 -31.25 -32.95
C VAL A 190 41.11 -32.00 -34.17
N LEU A 191 41.98 -31.37 -34.96
CA LEU A 191 42.76 -31.96 -36.06
C LEU A 191 44.22 -32.13 -35.65
#